data_AF-A0A143BHS6-F1
#
_entry.id   AF-A0A143BHS6-F1
#
_cell.length_a   1.000
_cell.length_b   1.000
_cell.length_c   1.000
_cell.angle_alpha   90.00
_cell.angle_beta   90.00
_cell.angle_gamma   90.00
#
_symmetry.space_group_name_H-M   'P 1'
#
loop_
_entity.id
_entity.type
_entity.pdbx_description
1 polymer ?
#
loop_
_entity_poly.entity_id
_entity_poly.type
_entity_poly.pdbx_seq_one_letter_code
_entity_poly.pdbx_strand_id
1 'polypeptide(L)'
;MSAGVDTVPVAVMPTARRTGWRARMHSLLRARHPDMVHATDIATRETTLRVALRSFGVVIAFWWSTTGVVFALERNPTTRLLGLVVAAALAIWGASLVYFERDRETPSAARRSFLGGAFLWTFAQVTFYGGWIIGPEQLRLSIPAEPPSWSFAVRAVLSMFWYQLVMLAALATAAIITHKRVNRVGWWTAALFWCVHQIASINIFLGVENPGRGFFPEPLVFLESYFGPVQNSLFLPFTLACVIMYTLYTAIFALRGRTPAYRQSMMLLTVIGALSVLELAVLGAPIQLPLWEAFLAVRGY
;
A
#
# COMPACT_ATOMS: atom_id res chain seq x y z
N MET A 1 83.85 -51.58 38.35
CA MET A 1 83.04 -52.62 39.02
C MET A 1 81.61 -52.11 39.01
N SER A 2 80.84 -52.50 37.98
CA SER A 2 79.81 -53.58 38.04
C SER A 2 78.65 -53.19 38.97
N ALA A 3 77.37 -53.25 38.61
CA ALA A 3 76.70 -53.85 37.48
C ALA A 3 75.32 -53.18 37.31
N GLY A 4 74.80 -53.20 36.09
CA GLY A 4 73.40 -52.90 35.82
C GLY A 4 72.49 -54.01 36.32
N VAL A 5 71.24 -53.63 36.61
CA VAL A 5 70.11 -54.55 36.70
C VAL A 5 68.92 -53.87 36.03
N ASP A 6 68.56 -54.40 34.86
CA ASP A 6 67.32 -54.16 34.15
C ASP A 6 66.15 -54.83 34.88
N THR A 7 65.04 -54.11 35.09
CA THR A 7 63.74 -54.72 35.41
C THR A 7 62.60 -54.00 34.68
N VAL A 8 62.18 -54.65 33.58
CA VAL A 8 60.82 -54.89 33.05
C VAL A 8 59.73 -53.79 33.15
N PRO A 9 59.07 -53.42 32.03
CA PRO A 9 57.96 -52.47 32.03
C PRO A 9 56.65 -53.11 32.54
N VAL A 10 55.99 -52.45 33.49
CA VAL A 10 54.65 -52.84 33.97
C VAL A 10 53.60 -52.41 32.95
N ALA A 11 53.00 -53.39 32.28
CA ALA A 11 51.82 -53.21 31.44
C ALA A 11 50.60 -52.91 32.34
N VAL A 12 50.13 -51.66 32.34
CA VAL A 12 48.85 -51.29 32.95
C VAL A 12 47.75 -51.46 31.91
N MET A 13 46.80 -52.35 32.23
CA MET A 13 45.61 -52.69 31.44
C MET A 13 44.80 -51.47 30.96
N PRO A 14 44.14 -51.56 29.80
CA PRO A 14 43.20 -50.54 29.34
C PRO A 14 41.99 -50.49 30.28
N THR A 15 41.77 -49.32 30.88
CA THR A 15 40.53 -49.03 31.62
C THR A 15 39.33 -49.23 30.71
N ALA A 16 38.53 -50.27 30.99
CA ALA A 16 37.25 -50.49 30.36
C ALA A 16 36.36 -49.26 30.60
N ARG A 17 36.16 -48.44 29.56
CA ARG A 17 35.17 -47.36 29.59
C ARG A 17 33.81 -47.99 29.84
N ARG A 18 33.27 -47.82 31.05
CA ARG A 18 31.84 -47.96 31.33
C ARG A 18 31.08 -47.00 30.43
N THR A 19 30.76 -47.43 29.21
CA THR A 19 29.77 -46.78 28.36
C THR A 19 28.41 -47.02 29.00
N GLY A 20 28.10 -46.16 29.97
CA GLY A 20 26.86 -46.21 30.73
C GLY A 20 25.68 -46.25 29.77
N TRP A 21 24.77 -47.18 30.02
CA TRP A 21 23.50 -47.34 29.30
C TRP A 21 22.75 -46.00 29.12
N ARG A 22 22.95 -45.06 30.06
CA ARG A 22 22.49 -43.66 29.99
C ARG A 22 23.01 -42.87 28.78
N ALA A 23 24.28 -43.04 28.38
CA ALA A 23 24.85 -42.35 27.21
C ALA A 23 24.24 -42.87 25.89
N ARG A 24 23.99 -44.19 25.81
CA ARG A 24 23.29 -44.81 24.68
C ARG A 24 21.82 -44.40 24.61
N MET A 25 21.16 -44.26 25.77
CA MET A 25 19.78 -43.81 25.84
C MET A 25 19.64 -42.33 25.44
N HIS A 26 20.60 -41.48 25.81
CA HIS A 26 20.65 -40.09 25.35
C HIS A 26 20.93 -39.96 23.83
N SER A 27 21.70 -40.85 23.22
CA SER A 27 21.87 -40.85 21.76
C SER A 27 20.63 -41.37 21.02
N LEU A 28 19.93 -42.36 21.58
CA LEU A 28 18.70 -42.91 21.00
C LEU A 28 17.49 -41.96 21.14
N LEU A 29 17.44 -41.18 22.22
CA LEU A 29 16.44 -40.11 22.38
C LEU A 29 16.67 -38.94 21.42
N ARG A 30 17.94 -38.64 21.08
CA ARG A 30 18.29 -37.60 20.09
C ARG A 30 18.01 -38.06 18.65
N ALA A 31 18.11 -39.36 18.38
CA ALA A 31 17.84 -39.95 17.07
C ALA A 31 16.34 -40.08 16.73
N ARG A 32 15.44 -39.96 17.72
CA ARG A 32 13.98 -40.11 17.52
C ARG A 32 13.22 -38.84 17.14
N HIS A 33 13.88 -37.67 17.06
CA HIS A 33 13.21 -36.44 16.60
C HIS A 33 14.03 -35.58 15.61
N PRO A 34 14.40 -36.09 14.42
CA PRO A 34 14.88 -35.23 13.33
C PRO A 34 13.78 -34.34 12.73
N ASP A 35 12.50 -34.69 12.92
CA ASP A 35 11.40 -34.07 12.14
C ASP A 35 10.66 -32.93 12.86
N MET A 36 10.93 -32.71 14.15
CA MET A 36 10.24 -31.67 14.93
C MET A 36 10.75 -30.25 14.62
N VAL A 37 12.00 -30.11 14.16
CA VAL A 37 12.53 -28.79 13.77
C VAL A 37 11.90 -28.31 12.47
N HIS A 38 11.68 -29.20 11.50
CA HIS A 38 10.96 -28.87 10.26
C HIS A 38 9.44 -28.73 10.46
N ALA A 39 8.82 -29.55 11.31
CA ALA A 39 7.39 -29.43 11.61
C ALA A 39 7.05 -28.12 12.35
N THR A 40 7.93 -27.66 13.24
CA THR A 40 7.76 -26.37 13.93
C THR A 40 7.95 -25.20 12.98
N ASP A 41 8.90 -25.29 12.03
CA ASP A 41 9.16 -24.26 11.01
C ASP A 41 7.98 -24.11 10.02
N ILE A 42 7.28 -25.20 9.71
CA ILE A 42 6.04 -25.17 8.90
C ILE A 42 4.89 -24.52 9.69
N ALA A 43 4.78 -24.79 10.99
CA ALA A 43 3.73 -24.24 11.85
C ALA A 43 3.89 -22.73 12.11
N THR A 44 5.13 -22.24 12.20
CA THR A 44 5.45 -20.81 12.40
C THR A 44 5.52 -19.98 11.12
N ARG A 45 5.55 -20.60 9.93
CA ARG A 45 5.41 -19.86 8.68
C ARG A 45 3.98 -19.32 8.57
N GLU A 46 3.84 -18.00 8.64
CA GLU A 46 2.64 -17.37 8.09
C GLU A 46 2.50 -17.83 6.63
N THR A 47 1.46 -18.63 6.40
CA THR A 47 1.13 -19.14 5.08
C THR A 47 0.86 -17.94 4.18
N THR A 48 1.26 -18.03 2.92
CA THR A 48 1.01 -16.98 1.92
C THR A 48 -0.45 -16.52 1.92
N LEU A 49 -1.38 -17.47 2.11
CA LEU A 49 -2.80 -17.20 2.25
C LEU A 49 -3.13 -16.28 3.44
N ARG A 50 -2.55 -16.51 4.63
CA ARG A 50 -2.78 -15.64 5.80
C ARG A 50 -2.27 -14.22 5.58
N VAL A 51 -1.10 -14.08 4.95
CA VAL A 51 -0.53 -12.79 4.58
C VAL A 51 -1.46 -12.07 3.59
N ALA A 52 -1.91 -12.78 2.54
CA ALA A 52 -2.84 -12.25 1.55
C ALA A 52 -4.17 -11.81 2.18
N LEU A 53 -4.80 -12.65 2.99
CA LEU A 53 -6.07 -12.33 3.66
C LEU A 53 -5.95 -11.12 4.59
N ARG A 54 -4.85 -11.00 5.34
CA ARG A 54 -4.62 -9.84 6.22
C ARG A 54 -4.36 -8.55 5.43
N SER A 55 -3.57 -8.62 4.36
CA SER A 55 -3.35 -7.48 3.48
C SER A 55 -4.65 -7.05 2.81
N PHE A 56 -5.41 -8.02 2.29
CA PHE A 56 -6.72 -7.78 1.69
C PHE A 56 -7.65 -7.12 2.69
N GLY A 57 -7.82 -7.68 3.89
CA GLY A 57 -8.68 -7.13 4.92
C GLY A 57 -8.30 -5.70 5.31
N VAL A 58 -7.02 -5.41 5.51
CA VAL A 58 -6.55 -4.05 5.88
C VAL A 58 -6.76 -3.05 4.74
N VAL A 59 -6.39 -3.40 3.51
CA VAL A 59 -6.48 -2.49 2.36
C VAL A 59 -7.94 -2.24 1.98
N ILE A 60 -8.77 -3.29 1.94
CA ILE A 60 -10.19 -3.17 1.59
C ILE A 60 -10.97 -2.43 2.67
N ALA A 61 -10.69 -2.69 3.95
CA ALA A 61 -11.30 -1.93 5.04
C ALA A 61 -10.92 -0.45 4.96
N PHE A 62 -9.64 -0.14 4.71
CA PHE A 62 -9.20 1.24 4.50
C PHE A 62 -9.88 1.88 3.28
N TRP A 63 -9.93 1.19 2.15
CA TRP A 63 -10.52 1.69 0.90
C TRP A 63 -12.01 1.99 1.09
N TRP A 64 -12.81 1.02 1.55
CA TRP A 64 -14.24 1.23 1.81
C TRP A 64 -14.52 2.31 2.86
N SER A 65 -13.75 2.31 3.96
CA SER A 65 -13.92 3.31 5.01
C SER A 65 -13.60 4.70 4.51
N THR A 66 -12.50 4.86 3.77
CA THR A 66 -12.10 6.18 3.25
C THR A 66 -13.11 6.71 2.26
N THR A 67 -13.55 5.89 1.29
CA THR A 67 -14.56 6.28 0.31
C THR A 67 -15.87 6.67 0.99
N GLY A 68 -16.40 5.83 1.89
CA GLY A 68 -17.65 6.12 2.59
C GLY A 68 -17.59 7.32 3.54
N VAL A 69 -16.48 7.47 4.27
CA VAL A 69 -16.30 8.56 5.26
C VAL A 69 -16.12 9.91 4.58
N VAL A 70 -15.36 9.98 3.48
CA VAL A 70 -15.23 11.22 2.68
C VAL A 70 -16.62 11.71 2.26
N PHE A 71 -17.43 10.83 1.69
CA PHE A 71 -18.79 11.19 1.28
C PHE A 71 -19.70 11.58 2.45
N ALA A 72 -19.64 10.86 3.58
CA ALA A 72 -20.45 11.19 4.74
C ALA A 72 -20.09 12.56 5.33
N LEU A 73 -18.80 12.91 5.30
CA LEU A 73 -18.30 14.16 5.85
C LEU A 73 -18.54 15.35 4.92
N GLU A 74 -18.72 15.17 3.61
CA GLU A 74 -18.91 16.30 2.68
C GLU A 74 -20.36 16.79 2.53
N ARG A 75 -21.32 16.23 3.29
CA ARG A 75 -22.75 16.52 3.13
C ARG A 75 -23.18 17.95 3.46
N ASN A 76 -22.58 18.58 4.47
CA ASN A 76 -22.92 19.95 4.88
C ASN A 76 -21.69 20.67 5.46
N PRO A 77 -21.73 22.00 5.67
CA PRO A 77 -20.57 22.76 6.15
C PRO A 77 -19.96 22.23 7.46
N THR A 78 -20.80 21.78 8.40
CA THR A 78 -20.35 21.26 9.71
C THR A 78 -19.64 19.92 9.57
N THR A 79 -20.22 18.98 8.82
CA THR A 79 -19.59 17.68 8.58
C THR A 79 -18.31 17.86 7.77
N ARG A 80 -18.25 18.84 6.87
CA ARG A 80 -17.09 19.12 6.02
C ARG A 80 -15.92 19.64 6.84
N LEU A 81 -16.19 20.50 7.82
CA LEU A 81 -15.19 20.92 8.81
C LEU A 81 -14.74 19.75 9.68
N LEU A 82 -15.67 18.90 10.14
CA LEU A 82 -15.32 17.69 10.87
C LEU A 82 -14.42 16.76 10.03
N GLY A 83 -14.71 16.63 8.73
CA GLY A 83 -13.88 15.95 7.74
C GLY A 83 -12.45 16.46 7.73
N LEU A 84 -12.28 17.77 7.63
CA LEU A 84 -10.95 18.40 7.68
C LEU A 84 -10.21 18.08 8.98
N VAL A 85 -10.87 18.23 10.14
CA VAL A 85 -10.26 17.97 11.46
C VAL A 85 -9.85 16.50 11.61
N VAL A 86 -10.74 15.57 11.26
CA VAL A 86 -10.47 14.13 11.31
C VAL A 86 -9.34 13.76 10.36
N ALA A 87 -9.35 14.27 9.13
CA ALA A 87 -8.29 13.99 8.16
C ALA A 87 -6.93 14.54 8.59
N ALA A 88 -6.89 15.74 9.18
CA ALA A 88 -5.67 16.32 9.74
C ALA A 88 -5.13 15.49 10.91
N ALA A 89 -6.00 15.05 11.83
CA ALA A 89 -5.63 14.18 12.94
C ALA A 89 -5.09 12.83 12.44
N LEU A 90 -5.75 12.23 11.43
CA LEU A 90 -5.29 11.01 10.78
C LEU A 90 -3.95 11.20 10.08
N ALA A 91 -3.69 12.33 9.43
CA ALA A 91 -2.39 12.62 8.80
C ALA A 91 -1.26 12.72 9.84
N ILE A 92 -1.49 13.41 10.95
CA ILE A 92 -0.52 13.49 12.06
C ILE A 92 -0.25 12.10 12.64
N TRP A 93 -1.32 11.33 12.89
CA TRP A 93 -1.18 9.97 13.37
C TRP A 93 -0.47 9.09 12.33
N GLY A 94 -0.76 9.25 11.05
CA GLY A 94 -0.15 8.52 9.96
C GLY A 94 1.35 8.82 9.84
N ALA A 95 1.76 10.08 9.90
CA ALA A 95 3.16 10.47 9.98
C ALA A 95 3.87 9.83 11.19
N SER A 96 3.19 9.79 12.34
CA SER A 96 3.69 9.15 13.55
C SER A 96 3.86 7.63 13.38
N LEU A 97 2.90 6.94 12.74
CA LEU A 97 3.01 5.51 12.42
C LEU A 97 4.20 5.25 11.48
N VAL A 98 4.38 6.05 10.43
CA VAL A 98 5.55 5.92 9.54
C VAL A 98 6.84 6.13 10.33
N TYR A 99 6.89 7.12 11.21
CA TYR A 99 8.07 7.42 12.03
C TYR A 99 8.43 6.29 12.99
N PHE A 100 7.47 5.79 13.78
CA PHE A 100 7.74 4.76 14.79
C PHE A 100 8.02 3.37 14.18
N GLU A 101 7.53 3.11 12.98
CA GLU A 101 7.68 1.81 12.32
C GLU A 101 8.84 1.75 11.33
N ARG A 102 9.52 2.87 11.04
CA ARG A 102 10.58 2.98 10.01
C ARG A 102 11.78 2.03 10.23
N ASP A 103 12.12 1.76 11.48
CA ASP A 103 13.28 0.94 11.88
C ASP A 103 12.88 -0.52 12.22
N ARG A 104 11.61 -0.89 12.01
CA ARG A 104 11.07 -2.22 12.38
C ARG A 104 10.85 -3.11 11.16
N GLU A 105 11.53 -4.26 11.11
CA GLU A 105 11.37 -5.26 10.06
C GLU A 105 10.38 -6.37 10.47
N THR A 106 9.11 -6.01 10.65
CA THR A 106 8.06 -6.99 10.96
C THR A 106 6.82 -6.82 10.07
N PRO A 107 6.01 -7.87 9.83
CA PRO A 107 4.74 -7.75 9.11
C PRO A 107 3.76 -6.74 9.74
N SER A 108 3.77 -6.63 11.07
CA SER A 108 2.93 -5.63 11.76
C SER A 108 3.37 -4.20 11.45
N ALA A 109 4.69 -3.96 11.41
CA ALA A 109 5.27 -2.67 11.05
C ALA A 109 4.97 -2.28 9.60
N ALA A 110 5.00 -3.24 8.67
CA ALA A 110 4.62 -3.01 7.29
C ALA A 110 3.15 -2.54 7.17
N ARG A 111 2.21 -3.20 7.86
CA ARG A 111 0.77 -2.81 7.84
C ARG A 111 0.52 -1.46 8.48
N ARG A 112 1.15 -1.17 9.62
CA ARG A 112 1.03 0.14 10.28
C ARG A 112 1.65 1.27 9.46
N SER A 113 2.79 1.01 8.82
CA SER A 113 3.43 1.97 7.91
C SER A 113 2.58 2.20 6.66
N PHE A 114 1.94 1.16 6.10
CA PHE A 114 0.92 1.29 5.04
C PHE A 114 -0.20 2.24 5.47
N LEU A 115 -0.83 2.01 6.63
CA LEU A 115 -1.89 2.89 7.15
C LEU A 115 -1.38 4.33 7.31
N GLY A 116 -0.13 4.51 7.73
CA GLY A 116 0.48 5.82 7.85
C GLY A 116 0.61 6.56 6.52
N GLY A 117 1.11 5.90 5.48
CA GLY A 117 1.16 6.47 4.13
C GLY A 117 -0.24 6.73 3.55
N ALA A 118 -1.19 5.84 3.85
CA ALA A 118 -2.56 5.94 3.40
C ALA A 118 -3.28 7.15 4.03
N PHE A 119 -3.11 7.39 5.33
CA PHE A 119 -3.69 8.57 6.00
C PHE A 119 -3.07 9.90 5.53
N LEU A 120 -1.77 9.92 5.23
CA LEU A 120 -1.14 11.10 4.62
C LEU A 120 -1.79 11.43 3.26
N TRP A 121 -2.06 10.41 2.44
CA TRP A 121 -2.79 10.57 1.18
C TRP A 121 -4.25 11.01 1.42
N THR A 122 -4.97 10.38 2.37
CA THR A 122 -6.37 10.72 2.68
C THR A 122 -6.55 12.20 3.00
N PHE A 123 -5.59 12.82 3.70
CA PHE A 123 -5.67 14.25 3.97
C PHE A 123 -5.65 15.10 2.70
N ALA A 124 -4.79 14.79 1.73
CA ALA A 124 -4.81 15.48 0.44
C ALA A 124 -6.15 15.32 -0.28
N GLN A 125 -6.75 14.12 -0.24
CA GLN A 125 -8.06 13.87 -0.84
C GLN A 125 -9.18 14.65 -0.16
N VAL A 126 -9.31 14.55 1.17
CA VAL A 126 -10.40 15.21 1.93
C VAL A 126 -10.32 16.72 1.79
N THR A 127 -9.11 17.28 1.80
CA THR A 127 -8.94 18.73 1.64
C THR A 127 -9.24 19.21 0.22
N PHE A 128 -8.99 18.38 -0.79
CA PHE A 128 -9.32 18.67 -2.18
C PHE A 128 -10.83 18.57 -2.44
N TYR A 129 -11.45 17.43 -2.14
CA TYR A 129 -12.89 17.21 -2.33
C TYR A 129 -13.74 18.11 -1.43
N GLY A 130 -13.27 18.41 -0.22
CA GLY A 130 -13.90 19.41 0.65
C GLY A 130 -13.77 20.87 0.15
N GLY A 131 -13.07 21.13 -0.95
CA GLY A 131 -12.90 22.48 -1.51
C GLY A 131 -11.99 23.40 -0.69
N TRP A 132 -11.19 22.84 0.23
CA TRP A 132 -10.28 23.60 1.09
C TRP A 132 -8.97 23.95 0.36
N ILE A 133 -8.46 23.03 -0.47
CA ILE A 133 -7.17 23.14 -1.17
C ILE A 133 -7.37 23.04 -2.68
N ILE A 134 -8.09 24.02 -3.21
CA ILE A 134 -8.40 24.14 -4.65
C ILE A 134 -7.95 25.49 -5.24
N GLY A 135 -7.25 26.30 -4.44
CA GLY A 135 -6.72 27.61 -4.83
C GLY A 135 -7.73 28.77 -4.77
N PRO A 136 -7.26 29.99 -5.10
CA PRO A 136 -8.09 31.19 -5.18
C PRO A 136 -9.27 31.01 -6.13
N GLU A 137 -10.43 31.54 -5.74
CA GLU A 137 -11.67 31.43 -6.52
C GLU A 137 -11.53 32.01 -7.94
N GLN A 138 -10.75 33.07 -8.08
CA GLN A 138 -10.49 33.74 -9.37
C GLN A 138 -9.77 32.84 -10.38
N LEU A 139 -9.10 31.79 -9.92
CA LEU A 139 -8.38 30.83 -10.77
C LEU A 139 -9.23 29.58 -11.10
N ARG A 140 -10.43 29.45 -10.52
CA ARG A 140 -11.37 28.34 -10.76
C ARG A 140 -12.20 28.59 -12.01
N LEU A 141 -11.52 28.60 -13.15
CA LEU A 141 -12.13 28.95 -14.42
C LEU A 141 -12.67 27.71 -15.12
N SER A 142 -13.98 27.65 -15.32
CA SER A 142 -14.58 26.76 -16.30
C SER A 142 -14.23 27.26 -17.69
N ILE A 143 -13.63 26.40 -18.51
CA ILE A 143 -13.21 26.75 -19.87
C ILE A 143 -14.05 25.99 -20.92
N PRO A 144 -14.19 26.52 -22.15
CA PRO A 144 -14.84 25.78 -23.22
C PRO A 144 -14.15 24.42 -23.44
N ALA A 145 -14.95 23.41 -23.79
CA ALA A 145 -14.39 22.10 -24.12
C ALA A 145 -13.47 22.22 -25.34
N GLU A 146 -12.22 21.79 -25.18
CA GLU A 146 -11.20 21.78 -26.23
C GLU A 146 -10.71 20.33 -26.45
N PRO A 147 -10.28 19.97 -27.66
CA PRO A 147 -9.63 18.67 -27.87
C PRO A 147 -8.35 18.58 -27.04
N PRO A 148 -7.97 17.37 -26.56
CA PRO A 148 -6.74 17.19 -25.79
C PRO A 148 -5.52 17.73 -26.52
N SER A 149 -4.82 18.66 -25.88
CA SER A 149 -3.59 19.29 -26.38
C SER A 149 -2.63 19.55 -25.23
N TRP A 150 -1.35 19.78 -25.55
CA TRP A 150 -0.35 20.06 -24.51
C TRP A 150 -0.68 21.33 -23.72
N SER A 151 -1.12 22.40 -24.40
CA SER A 151 -1.51 23.65 -23.73
C SER A 151 -2.74 23.46 -22.84
N PHE A 152 -3.69 22.62 -23.25
CA PHE A 152 -4.85 22.27 -22.44
C PHE A 152 -4.47 21.39 -21.23
N ALA A 153 -3.53 20.45 -21.40
CA ALA A 153 -3.00 19.63 -20.32
C ALA A 153 -2.27 20.47 -19.25
N VAL A 154 -1.45 21.44 -19.67
CA VAL A 154 -0.80 22.38 -18.74
C VAL A 154 -1.86 23.17 -17.95
N ARG A 155 -2.92 23.66 -18.60
CA ARG A 155 -4.03 24.35 -17.92
C ARG A 155 -4.73 23.43 -16.91
N ALA A 156 -4.98 22.17 -17.26
CA ALA A 156 -5.59 21.18 -16.37
C ALA A 156 -4.71 20.86 -15.15
N VAL A 157 -3.39 20.75 -15.33
CA VAL A 157 -2.46 20.52 -14.22
C VAL A 157 -2.39 21.75 -13.30
N LEU A 158 -2.34 22.96 -13.89
CA LEU A 158 -2.31 24.21 -13.13
C LEU A 158 -3.60 24.46 -12.33
N SER A 159 -4.75 24.04 -12.85
CA SER A 159 -6.03 24.16 -12.13
C SER A 159 -6.08 23.30 -10.87
N MET A 160 -5.25 22.25 -10.80
CA MET A 160 -5.09 21.38 -9.64
C MET A 160 -3.80 21.66 -8.83
N PHE A 161 -3.10 22.77 -9.10
CA PHE A 161 -1.76 23.04 -8.57
C PHE A 161 -1.65 22.94 -7.03
N TRP A 162 -2.61 23.53 -6.31
CA TRP A 162 -2.60 23.53 -4.85
C TRP A 162 -2.73 22.13 -4.25
N TYR A 163 -3.63 21.33 -4.82
CA TYR A 163 -3.77 19.91 -4.45
C TYR A 163 -2.48 19.14 -4.74
N GLN A 164 -1.87 19.36 -5.90
CA GLN A 164 -0.61 18.71 -6.27
C GLN A 164 0.50 19.04 -5.26
N LEU A 165 0.61 20.29 -4.80
CA LEU A 165 1.58 20.67 -3.77
C LEU A 165 1.36 19.92 -2.45
N VAL A 166 0.11 19.80 -2.00
CA VAL A 166 -0.22 19.08 -0.75
C VAL A 166 0.08 17.60 -0.87
N MET A 167 -0.24 17.01 -2.02
CA MET A 167 0.06 15.61 -2.26
C MET A 167 1.57 15.34 -2.37
N LEU A 168 2.32 16.25 -3.00
CA LEU A 168 3.79 16.21 -3.00
C LEU A 168 4.38 16.41 -1.59
N ALA A 169 3.78 17.25 -0.76
CA ALA A 169 4.19 17.42 0.64
C ALA A 169 3.95 16.14 1.45
N ALA A 170 2.82 15.45 1.24
CA ALA A 170 2.54 14.15 1.84
C ALA A 170 3.58 13.08 1.42
N LEU A 171 3.91 13.02 0.12
CA LEU A 171 4.97 12.14 -0.39
C LEU A 171 6.33 12.47 0.20
N ALA A 172 6.71 13.75 0.22
CA ALA A 172 7.98 14.22 0.76
C ALA A 172 8.11 13.89 2.25
N THR A 173 7.03 14.07 3.02
CA THR A 173 6.99 13.72 4.44
C THR A 173 7.29 12.24 4.65
N ALA A 174 6.60 11.34 3.94
CA ALA A 174 6.86 9.90 4.02
C ALA A 174 8.28 9.53 3.54
N ALA A 175 8.77 10.18 2.48
CA ALA A 175 10.10 9.96 1.92
C ALA A 175 11.21 10.34 2.91
N ILE A 176 11.11 11.53 3.52
CA ILE A 176 12.07 12.05 4.49
C ILE A 176 12.12 11.14 5.72
N ILE A 177 10.96 10.78 6.27
CA ILE A 177 10.88 9.92 7.46
C ILE A 177 11.51 8.54 7.20
N THR A 178 11.30 7.98 6.01
CA THR A 178 11.75 6.62 5.65
C THR A 178 13.10 6.58 4.91
N HIS A 179 13.75 7.73 4.71
CA HIS A 179 15.02 7.81 4.02
C HIS A 179 16.11 7.00 4.74
N LYS A 180 16.77 6.08 4.01
CA LYS A 180 17.77 5.13 4.56
C LYS A 180 17.24 4.26 5.73
N ARG A 181 15.93 4.05 5.81
CA ARG A 181 15.29 3.16 6.80
C ARG A 181 14.90 1.82 6.19
N VAL A 182 14.75 0.80 7.04
CA VAL A 182 14.45 -0.58 6.64
C VAL A 182 13.00 -0.74 6.19
N ASN A 183 12.06 -0.04 6.82
CA ASN A 183 10.65 -0.06 6.46
C ASN A 183 10.27 1.22 5.71
N ARG A 184 10.01 1.07 4.42
CA ARG A 184 9.61 2.17 3.50
C ARG A 184 8.17 2.04 3.00
N VAL A 185 7.37 1.17 3.60
CA VAL A 185 6.04 0.82 3.09
C VAL A 185 5.12 2.03 3.04
N GLY A 186 5.16 2.91 4.03
CA GLY A 186 4.37 4.14 4.03
C GLY A 186 4.67 5.05 2.84
N TRP A 187 5.95 5.18 2.46
CA TRP A 187 6.33 5.93 1.26
C TRP A 187 5.89 5.22 -0.02
N TRP A 188 6.10 3.90 -0.15
CA TRP A 188 5.63 3.15 -1.31
C TRP A 188 4.11 3.22 -1.49
N THR A 189 3.37 3.19 -0.38
CA THR A 189 1.91 3.30 -0.37
C THR A 189 1.46 4.65 -0.89
N ALA A 190 2.00 5.74 -0.32
CA ALA A 190 1.65 7.09 -0.73
C ALA A 190 2.06 7.34 -2.20
N ALA A 191 3.24 6.86 -2.61
CA ALA A 191 3.72 6.95 -3.99
C ALA A 191 2.82 6.19 -4.96
N LEU A 192 2.39 4.98 -4.61
CA LEU A 192 1.47 4.21 -5.45
C LEU A 192 0.14 4.94 -5.60
N PHE A 193 -0.47 5.41 -4.51
CA PHE A 193 -1.71 6.18 -4.57
C PHE A 193 -1.58 7.44 -5.43
N TRP A 194 -0.49 8.20 -5.27
CA TRP A 194 -0.25 9.37 -6.12
C TRP A 194 -0.14 8.99 -7.59
N CYS A 195 0.70 8.00 -7.92
CA CYS A 195 0.91 7.56 -9.30
C CYS A 195 -0.39 7.10 -9.97
N VAL A 196 -1.18 6.24 -9.32
CA VAL A 196 -2.43 5.74 -9.92
C VAL A 196 -3.48 6.84 -10.03
N HIS A 197 -3.50 7.80 -9.11
CA HIS A 197 -4.34 8.98 -9.23
C HIS A 197 -3.94 9.82 -10.44
N GLN A 198 -2.64 10.09 -10.65
CA GLN A 198 -2.18 10.81 -11.85
C GLN A 198 -2.51 10.06 -13.14
N ILE A 199 -2.31 8.73 -13.15
CA ILE A 199 -2.67 7.88 -14.29
C ILE A 199 -4.17 8.00 -14.60
N ALA A 200 -5.03 7.94 -13.58
CA ALA A 200 -6.47 8.09 -13.76
C ALA A 200 -6.82 9.50 -14.30
N SER A 201 -6.26 10.56 -13.72
CA SER A 201 -6.48 11.94 -14.19
C SER A 201 -6.08 12.14 -15.65
N ILE A 202 -4.93 11.58 -16.07
CA ILE A 202 -4.47 11.67 -17.46
C ILE A 202 -5.42 10.89 -18.39
N ASN A 203 -5.87 9.69 -17.98
CA ASN A 203 -6.84 8.93 -18.77
C ASN A 203 -8.16 9.70 -18.92
N ILE A 204 -8.70 10.27 -17.84
CA ILE A 204 -9.92 11.09 -17.89
C ILE A 204 -9.75 12.31 -18.80
N PHE A 205 -8.59 12.95 -18.77
CA PHE A 205 -8.25 14.08 -19.65
C PHE A 205 -8.20 13.67 -21.14
N LEU A 206 -7.60 12.51 -21.45
CA LEU A 206 -7.49 12.02 -22.83
C LEU A 206 -8.79 11.43 -23.37
N GLY A 207 -9.67 10.97 -22.48
CA GLY A 207 -10.97 10.39 -22.81
C GLY A 207 -11.10 8.95 -22.33
N VAL A 208 -12.25 8.68 -21.70
CA VAL A 208 -12.68 7.37 -21.20
C VAL A 208 -14.20 7.26 -21.30
N GLU A 209 -14.72 6.04 -21.37
CA GLU A 209 -16.17 5.76 -21.43
C GLU A 209 -16.92 6.24 -20.17
N ASN A 210 -16.30 6.12 -18.99
CA ASN A 210 -16.91 6.47 -17.71
C ASN A 210 -16.02 7.43 -16.91
N PRO A 211 -15.99 8.73 -17.25
CA PRO A 211 -15.13 9.71 -16.59
C PRO A 211 -15.66 10.15 -15.21
N GLY A 212 -16.88 9.76 -14.84
CA GLY A 212 -17.52 10.21 -13.61
C GLY A 212 -17.88 11.71 -13.63
N ARG A 213 -18.49 12.21 -14.71
CA ARG A 213 -19.11 13.56 -14.70
C ARG A 213 -20.27 13.60 -13.70
N GLY A 214 -20.41 14.71 -12.98
CA GLY A 214 -21.39 14.89 -11.90
C GLY A 214 -20.92 14.37 -10.53
N PHE A 215 -19.71 13.78 -10.43
CA PHE A 215 -19.19 13.29 -9.14
C PHE A 215 -18.49 14.36 -8.33
N PHE A 216 -18.13 15.50 -8.91
CA PHE A 216 -17.50 16.54 -8.14
C PHE A 216 -18.50 17.28 -7.25
N PRO A 217 -18.12 17.62 -6.00
CA PRO A 217 -18.86 18.58 -5.20
C PRO A 217 -18.77 19.97 -5.85
N GLU A 218 -19.72 20.85 -5.51
CA GLU A 218 -19.85 22.20 -6.09
C GLU A 218 -18.51 22.95 -6.30
N PRO A 219 -17.57 23.00 -5.32
CA PRO A 219 -16.33 23.75 -5.49
C PRO A 219 -15.39 23.21 -6.58
N LEU A 220 -15.60 21.96 -7.02
CA LEU A 220 -14.78 21.25 -7.99
C LEU A 220 -15.45 21.07 -9.35
N VAL A 221 -16.71 21.46 -9.53
CA VAL A 221 -17.46 21.26 -10.78
C VAL A 221 -16.75 21.88 -11.99
N PHE A 222 -16.02 22.98 -11.80
CA PHE A 222 -15.23 23.61 -12.87
C PHE A 222 -14.18 22.67 -13.49
N LEU A 223 -13.70 21.66 -12.75
CA LEU A 223 -12.73 20.69 -13.25
C LEU A 223 -13.30 19.76 -14.32
N GLU A 224 -14.62 19.58 -14.37
CA GLU A 224 -15.27 18.76 -15.40
C GLU A 224 -15.08 19.36 -16.80
N SER A 225 -14.81 20.66 -16.89
CA SER A 225 -14.46 21.31 -18.16
C SER A 225 -13.15 20.81 -18.77
N TYR A 226 -12.27 20.20 -17.98
CA TYR A 226 -11.02 19.58 -18.44
C TYR A 226 -11.16 18.10 -18.82
N PHE A 227 -12.35 17.50 -18.67
CA PHE A 227 -12.55 16.10 -19.01
C PHE A 227 -12.58 15.90 -20.52
N GLY A 228 -11.88 14.86 -20.97
CA GLY A 228 -11.84 14.46 -22.37
C GLY A 228 -13.18 13.92 -22.91
N PRO A 229 -13.19 13.46 -24.16
CA PRO A 229 -14.37 12.86 -24.76
C PRO A 229 -14.81 11.59 -24.01
N VAL A 230 -16.10 11.25 -24.08
CA VAL A 230 -16.68 10.02 -23.51
C VAL A 230 -16.37 8.84 -24.44
N GLN A 231 -15.09 8.58 -24.65
CA GLN A 231 -14.59 7.51 -25.50
C GLN A 231 -13.20 7.13 -25.03
N ASN A 232 -12.91 5.83 -24.94
CA ASN A 232 -11.60 5.35 -24.53
C ASN A 232 -10.50 5.79 -25.50
N SER A 233 -9.56 6.57 -24.99
CA SER A 233 -8.28 6.81 -25.67
C SER A 233 -7.42 5.56 -25.71
N LEU A 234 -6.50 5.47 -26.68
CA LEU A 234 -5.51 4.37 -26.76
C LEU A 234 -4.55 4.34 -25.57
N PHE A 235 -4.50 5.40 -24.77
CA PHE A 235 -3.67 5.47 -23.57
C PHE A 235 -4.21 4.61 -22.42
N LEU A 236 -5.53 4.39 -22.37
CA LEU A 236 -6.15 3.57 -21.33
C LEU A 236 -5.68 2.11 -21.33
N PRO A 237 -5.76 1.35 -22.45
CA PRO A 237 -5.27 -0.02 -22.45
C PRO A 237 -3.75 -0.12 -22.15
N PHE A 238 -2.96 0.88 -22.58
CA PHE A 238 -1.54 0.94 -22.24
C PHE A 238 -1.30 1.10 -20.74
N THR A 239 -1.95 2.09 -20.12
CA THR A 239 -1.81 2.32 -18.67
C THR A 239 -2.36 1.17 -17.84
N LEU A 240 -3.49 0.57 -18.25
CA LEU A 240 -4.04 -0.63 -17.63
C LEU A 240 -3.02 -1.78 -17.66
N ALA A 241 -2.38 -2.03 -18.81
CA ALA A 241 -1.34 -3.04 -18.93
C ALA A 241 -0.13 -2.76 -18.01
N CYS A 242 0.31 -1.50 -17.90
CA CYS A 242 1.38 -1.11 -16.98
C CYS A 242 1.02 -1.37 -15.51
N VAL A 243 -0.21 -1.05 -15.09
CA VAL A 243 -0.66 -1.28 -13.70
C VAL A 243 -0.85 -2.78 -13.43
N ILE A 244 -1.33 -3.56 -14.39
CA ILE A 244 -1.37 -5.03 -14.30
C ILE A 244 0.05 -5.58 -14.13
N MET A 245 1.00 -5.14 -14.95
CA MET A 245 2.39 -5.58 -14.88
C MET A 245 3.02 -5.26 -13.52
N TYR A 246 2.81 -4.04 -13.00
CA TYR A 246 3.25 -3.66 -11.66
C TYR A 246 2.60 -4.52 -10.55
N THR A 247 1.31 -4.81 -10.68
CA THR A 247 0.57 -5.66 -9.73
C THR A 247 1.10 -7.08 -9.73
N LEU A 248 1.35 -7.67 -10.91
CA LEU A 248 1.97 -8.99 -11.05
C LEU A 248 3.40 -9.01 -10.51
N TYR A 249 4.18 -7.95 -10.77
CA TYR A 249 5.52 -7.80 -10.24
C TYR A 249 5.51 -7.84 -8.71
N THR A 250 4.73 -6.98 -8.05
CA THR A 250 4.62 -6.98 -6.59
C THR A 250 4.07 -8.30 -6.06
N ALA A 251 3.13 -8.95 -6.76
CA ALA A 251 2.61 -10.25 -6.37
C ALA A 251 3.72 -11.32 -6.37
N ILE A 252 4.53 -11.40 -7.42
CA ILE A 252 5.65 -12.34 -7.51
C ILE A 252 6.64 -12.11 -6.35
N PHE A 253 6.97 -10.86 -6.04
CA PHE A 253 7.85 -10.53 -4.92
C PHE A 253 7.22 -10.81 -3.54
N ALA A 254 5.90 -10.68 -3.40
CA ALA A 254 5.17 -11.06 -2.21
C ALA A 254 5.20 -12.59 -1.98
N LEU A 255 5.11 -13.36 -3.07
CA LEU A 255 5.15 -14.82 -3.03
C LEU A 255 6.56 -15.37 -2.80
N ARG A 256 7.59 -14.74 -3.39
CA ARG A 256 8.99 -15.19 -3.35
C ARG A 256 9.84 -14.51 -2.27
N GLY A 257 9.29 -13.54 -1.56
CA GLY A 257 10.01 -12.75 -0.57
C GLY A 257 10.67 -13.61 0.52
N ARG A 258 11.93 -13.30 0.86
CA ARG A 258 12.70 -14.08 1.83
C ARG A 258 12.32 -13.77 3.29
N THR A 259 11.98 -12.52 3.59
CA THR A 259 11.58 -12.11 4.95
C THR A 259 10.06 -11.93 5.06
N PRO A 260 9.45 -12.29 6.21
CA PRO A 260 8.01 -12.08 6.42
C PRO A 260 7.57 -10.63 6.23
N ALA A 261 8.38 -9.68 6.69
CA ALA A 261 8.10 -8.25 6.56
C ALA A 261 8.04 -7.85 5.07
N TYR A 262 9.02 -8.25 4.27
CA TYR A 262 9.03 -7.95 2.84
C TYR A 262 7.84 -8.57 2.09
N ARG A 263 7.48 -9.82 2.40
CA ARG A 263 6.29 -10.49 1.83
C ARG A 263 5.01 -9.70 2.14
N GLN A 264 4.86 -9.25 3.39
CA GLN A 264 3.71 -8.44 3.82
C GLN A 264 3.67 -7.10 3.07
N SER A 265 4.81 -6.40 2.97
CA SER A 265 4.94 -5.13 2.25
C SER A 265 4.51 -5.25 0.79
N MET A 266 5.04 -6.24 0.08
CA MET A 266 4.72 -6.45 -1.33
C MET A 266 3.26 -6.87 -1.52
N MET A 267 2.73 -7.71 -0.63
CA MET A 267 1.32 -8.12 -0.69
C MET A 267 0.36 -6.95 -0.48
N LEU A 268 0.69 -5.98 0.39
CA LEU A 268 -0.09 -4.76 0.54
C LEU A 268 -0.13 -3.97 -0.79
N LEU A 269 1.02 -3.78 -1.43
CA LEU A 269 1.11 -3.11 -2.73
C LEU A 269 0.38 -3.88 -3.84
N THR A 270 0.38 -5.20 -3.80
CA THR A 270 -0.38 -6.04 -4.73
C THR A 270 -1.87 -5.81 -4.61
N VAL A 271 -2.41 -5.76 -3.39
CA VAL A 271 -3.85 -5.52 -3.20
C VAL A 271 -4.25 -4.12 -3.66
N ILE A 272 -3.43 -3.09 -3.36
CA ILE A 272 -3.66 -1.74 -3.88
C ILE A 272 -3.60 -1.73 -5.41
N GLY A 273 -2.58 -2.36 -6.00
CA GLY A 273 -2.43 -2.47 -7.45
C GLY A 273 -3.64 -3.14 -8.11
N ALA A 274 -4.16 -4.22 -7.50
CA ALA A 274 -5.37 -4.89 -7.98
C ALA A 274 -6.61 -3.98 -7.93
N LEU A 275 -6.76 -3.17 -6.87
CA LEU A 275 -7.80 -2.14 -6.82
C LEU A 275 -7.62 -1.09 -7.91
N SER A 276 -6.38 -0.66 -8.17
CA SER A 276 -6.09 0.31 -9.24
C SER A 276 -6.38 -0.26 -10.63
N VAL A 277 -6.11 -1.55 -10.88
CA VAL A 277 -6.54 -2.24 -12.11
C VAL A 277 -8.07 -2.20 -12.23
N LEU A 278 -8.78 -2.50 -11.14
CA LEU A 278 -10.25 -2.46 -11.11
C LEU A 278 -10.78 -1.05 -11.42
N GLU A 279 -10.25 -0.01 -10.76
CA GLU A 279 -10.67 1.38 -10.98
C GLU A 279 -10.43 1.83 -12.43
N LEU A 280 -9.26 1.53 -13.01
CA LEU A 280 -8.97 1.86 -14.41
C LEU A 280 -9.85 1.08 -15.39
N ALA A 281 -10.16 -0.19 -15.08
CA ALA A 281 -11.10 -0.97 -15.89
C ALA A 281 -12.52 -0.39 -15.85
N VAL A 282 -12.96 0.12 -14.69
CA VAL A 282 -14.26 0.79 -14.54
C VAL A 282 -14.32 2.09 -15.33
N LEU A 283 -13.24 2.88 -15.41
CA LEU A 283 -13.19 4.06 -16.28
C LEU A 283 -13.40 3.69 -17.75
N GLY A 284 -12.87 2.54 -18.17
CA GLY A 284 -12.92 2.09 -19.56
C GLY A 284 -14.17 1.34 -19.99
N ALA A 285 -15.03 0.97 -19.05
CA ALA A 285 -16.15 0.12 -19.35
C ALA A 285 -17.46 0.94 -19.38
N PRO A 286 -18.37 0.67 -20.33
CA PRO A 286 -19.68 1.33 -20.43
C PRO A 286 -20.61 0.79 -19.33
N ILE A 287 -20.27 1.08 -18.08
CA ILE A 287 -20.93 0.52 -16.91
C ILE A 287 -21.99 1.49 -16.40
N GLN A 288 -23.26 1.06 -16.41
CA GLN A 288 -24.35 1.66 -15.65
C GLN A 288 -24.65 0.74 -14.45
N LEU A 289 -24.03 0.97 -13.30
CA LEU A 289 -24.28 0.14 -12.10
C LEU A 289 -25.52 0.66 -11.35
N PRO A 290 -26.52 -0.18 -11.03
CA PRO A 290 -27.67 0.20 -10.21
C PRO A 290 -27.30 0.65 -8.78
N LEU A 291 -26.20 0.14 -8.24
CA LEU A 291 -25.61 0.58 -6.97
C LEU A 291 -25.23 2.07 -6.97
N TRP A 292 -24.97 2.61 -8.16
CA TRP A 292 -24.56 3.98 -8.37
C TRP A 292 -25.73 4.96 -8.29
N GLU A 293 -26.89 4.58 -8.80
CA GLU A 293 -28.12 5.36 -8.63
C GLU A 293 -28.59 5.33 -7.18
N ALA A 294 -28.49 4.19 -6.50
CA ALA A 294 -28.74 4.11 -5.06
C ALA A 294 -27.77 5.00 -4.26
N PHE A 295 -26.50 5.09 -4.69
CA PHE A 295 -25.50 5.98 -4.10
C PHE A 295 -25.80 7.47 -4.36
N LEU A 296 -26.21 7.84 -5.58
CA LEU A 296 -26.60 9.20 -5.93
C LEU A 296 -27.90 9.63 -5.23
N ALA A 297 -28.86 8.73 -5.07
CA ALA A 297 -30.10 9.00 -4.31
C ALA A 297 -29.80 9.31 -2.83
N VAL A 298 -28.79 8.66 -2.24
CA VAL A 298 -28.31 8.97 -0.87
C VAL A 298 -27.63 10.35 -0.79
N ARG A 299 -27.18 10.88 -1.93
CA ARG A 299 -26.59 12.23 -2.09
C ARG A 299 -27.65 13.33 -2.21
N GLY A 300 -28.94 12.97 -2.34
CA GLY A 300 -30.03 13.92 -2.52
C GLY A 300 -30.17 14.46 -3.95
N TYR A 301 -29.70 13.71 -4.95
CA TYR A 301 -30.02 13.93 -6.36
C TYR A 301 -31.12 12.98 -6.83
#